data_AF-A0A966C6C8-F1
#
_entry.id   AF-A0A966C6C8-F1
#
_cell.length_a   1.000
_cell.length_b   1.000
_cell.length_c   1.000
_cell.angle_alpha   90.00
_cell.angle_beta   90.00
_cell.angle_gamma   90.00
#
_symmetry.space_group_name_H-M   'P 1'
#
loop_
_entity.id
_entity.type
_entity.pdbx_description
1 polymer ?
#
loop_
_entity_poly.entity_id
_entity_poly.type
_entity_poly.pdbx_seq_one_letter_code
_entity_poly.pdbx_strand_id
1 'polypeptide(L)'
;MTEAWILTSGGVAFAVLVLGRVLHSRVMRQLSVMLSLVVVAVVVQVVVPMLDAGPRWVDATNVALLLVLGLLLARAVLIILFDFLLERHAGHPIPRLARDIAGALVYLVVAAAVLRTTLGADFTPWLATPALVLLVLGLAMQEMFGTVFAGLALSWERRLIAGDWIEFDGVVGKIEEIGWRSLMLRTTLGECVLAPNSSVARARVKVLGHGDEAVAFALRVQAG
;
A
#
# COMPACT_ATOMS: atom_id res chain seq x y z
N MET A 1 38.10 27.04 -27.64
CA MET A 1 36.90 26.90 -26.78
C MET A 1 35.66 26.36 -27.53
N THR A 2 35.79 25.74 -28.71
CA THR A 2 34.66 25.32 -29.56
C THR A 2 34.45 23.80 -29.69
N GLU A 3 35.41 22.97 -29.27
CA GLU A 3 35.34 21.51 -29.49
C GLU A 3 34.57 20.73 -28.40
N ALA A 4 34.43 21.31 -27.21
CA ALA A 4 33.73 20.67 -26.08
C ALA A 4 32.20 20.57 -26.28
N TRP A 5 31.61 21.42 -27.13
CA TRP A 5 30.15 21.48 -27.35
C TRP A 5 29.62 20.38 -28.27
N ILE A 6 30.46 19.83 -29.16
CA ILE A 6 30.05 18.81 -30.14
C ILE A 6 30.02 17.42 -29.50
N LEU A 7 30.89 17.18 -28.50
CA LEU A 7 30.95 15.90 -27.78
C LEU A 7 29.80 15.71 -26.78
N THR A 8 29.35 16.77 -26.11
CA THR A 8 28.25 16.70 -25.13
C THR A 8 26.88 16.60 -25.78
N SER A 9 26.63 17.30 -26.89
CA SER A 9 25.36 17.24 -27.63
C SER A 9 25.16 15.91 -28.37
N GLY A 10 26.24 15.32 -28.92
CA GLY A 10 26.20 14.02 -29.58
C GLY A 10 25.87 12.85 -28.64
N GLY A 11 26.41 12.86 -27.41
CA GLY A 11 26.18 11.81 -26.42
C GLY A 11 24.72 11.71 -25.96
N VAL A 12 24.04 12.85 -25.84
CA VAL A 12 22.62 12.91 -25.42
C VAL A 12 21.71 12.41 -26.51
N ALA A 13 21.93 12.82 -27.76
CA ALA A 13 21.16 12.33 -28.90
C ALA A 13 21.33 10.82 -29.09
N PHE A 14 22.55 10.31 -28.88
CA PHE A 14 22.86 8.88 -28.96
C PHE A 14 22.20 8.09 -27.83
N ALA A 15 22.25 8.59 -26.59
CA ALA A 15 21.57 7.95 -25.46
C ALA A 15 20.04 7.88 -25.67
N VAL A 16 19.42 8.95 -26.17
CA VAL A 16 17.98 9.00 -26.47
C VAL A 16 17.60 8.03 -27.59
N LEU A 17 18.41 7.93 -28.65
CA LEU A 17 18.16 7.04 -29.79
C LEU A 17 18.35 5.56 -29.44
N VAL A 18 19.37 5.22 -28.66
CA VAL A 18 19.62 3.84 -28.21
C VAL A 18 18.50 3.38 -27.27
N LEU A 19 18.03 4.27 -26.40
CA LEU A 19 16.96 4.00 -25.44
C LEU A 19 15.59 3.82 -26.13
N GLY A 20 15.36 4.51 -27.26
CA GLY A 20 14.19 4.32 -28.12
C GLY A 20 14.13 2.96 -28.84
N ARG A 21 15.24 2.22 -28.90
CA ARG A 21 15.32 0.94 -29.63
C ARG A 21 15.05 -0.30 -28.76
N VAL A 22 15.10 -0.18 -27.43
CA VAL A 22 15.03 -1.30 -26.47
C VAL A 22 13.57 -1.64 -26.06
N LEU A 23 12.59 -1.11 -26.77
CA LEU A 23 11.17 -1.16 -26.40
C LEU A 23 10.45 -2.39 -26.96
N HIS A 24 10.44 -3.49 -26.18
CA HIS A 24 9.51 -4.61 -26.44
C HIS A 24 8.65 -5.04 -25.24
N SER A 25 8.93 -4.57 -24.01
CA SER A 25 8.09 -4.87 -22.84
C SER A 25 7.59 -3.59 -22.14
N ARG A 26 6.40 -3.65 -21.51
CA ARG A 26 5.84 -2.51 -20.74
C ARG A 26 6.81 -2.02 -19.64
N VAL A 27 7.58 -2.93 -19.08
CA VAL A 27 8.61 -2.68 -18.07
C VAL A 27 9.81 -1.94 -18.68
N MET A 28 10.30 -2.38 -19.85
CA MET A 28 11.39 -1.69 -20.55
C MET A 28 11.00 -0.30 -21.02
N ARG A 29 9.72 -0.07 -21.40
CA ARG A 29 9.23 1.28 -21.70
C ARG A 29 9.33 2.20 -20.49
N GLN A 30 8.90 1.75 -19.32
CA GLN A 30 9.00 2.58 -18.11
C GLN A 30 10.46 2.85 -17.75
N LEU A 31 11.34 1.84 -17.73
CA LEU A 31 12.77 2.05 -17.48
C LEU A 31 13.42 3.00 -18.50
N SER A 32 13.05 2.91 -19.77
CA SER A 32 13.59 3.77 -20.83
C SER A 32 13.21 5.25 -20.64
N VAL A 33 11.96 5.53 -20.27
CA VAL A 33 11.52 6.90 -19.96
C VAL A 33 12.25 7.42 -18.72
N MET A 34 12.38 6.59 -17.70
CA MET A 34 13.08 6.93 -16.44
C MET A 34 14.54 7.29 -16.69
N LEU A 35 15.27 6.48 -17.47
CA LEU A 35 16.66 6.74 -17.81
C LEU A 35 16.80 8.02 -18.65
N SER A 36 15.88 8.28 -19.58
CA SER A 36 15.90 9.50 -20.40
C SER A 36 15.79 10.77 -19.55
N LEU A 37 14.93 10.76 -18.52
CA LEU A 37 14.75 11.90 -17.61
C LEU A 37 16.00 12.15 -16.74
N VAL A 38 16.66 11.08 -16.28
CA VAL A 38 17.93 11.21 -15.54
C VAL A 38 19.01 11.79 -16.42
N VAL A 39 19.15 11.30 -17.66
CA VAL A 39 20.15 11.80 -18.60
C VAL A 39 19.93 13.28 -18.88
N VAL A 40 18.68 13.70 -19.16
CA VAL A 40 18.34 15.12 -19.36
C VAL A 40 18.68 15.96 -18.13
N ALA A 41 18.34 15.50 -16.93
CA ALA A 41 18.62 16.23 -15.69
C ALA A 41 20.14 16.40 -15.44
N VAL A 42 20.93 15.35 -15.69
CA VAL A 42 22.40 15.39 -15.57
C VAL A 42 23.00 16.35 -16.60
N VAL A 43 22.52 16.33 -17.84
CA VAL A 43 23.00 17.24 -18.89
C VAL A 43 22.74 18.70 -18.51
N VAL A 44 21.54 19.00 -18.00
CA VAL A 44 21.20 20.35 -17.53
C VAL A 44 22.13 20.78 -16.40
N GLN A 45 22.47 19.89 -15.46
CA GLN A 45 23.39 20.19 -14.35
C GLN A 45 24.82 20.48 -14.82
N VAL A 46 25.28 19.88 -15.91
CA VAL A 46 26.60 20.16 -16.50
C VAL A 46 26.60 21.47 -17.29
N VAL A 47 25.51 21.76 -18.00
CA VAL A 47 25.40 22.94 -18.88
C VAL A 47 25.19 24.23 -18.09
N VAL A 48 24.42 24.23 -17.00
CA VAL A 48 24.11 25.45 -16.24
C VAL A 48 25.36 26.15 -15.65
N PRO A 49 26.30 25.44 -14.99
CA PRO A 49 27.56 26.02 -14.55
C PRO A 49 28.44 26.53 -15.70
N MET A 50 28.39 25.87 -16.87
CA MET A 50 29.15 26.30 -18.06
C MET A 50 28.66 27.63 -18.64
N LEU A 51 27.44 28.03 -18.33
CA LEU A 51 26.85 29.30 -18.78
C LEU A 51 27.11 30.46 -17.79
N ASP A 52 27.85 30.23 -16.70
CA ASP A 52 28.00 31.18 -15.58
C ASP A 52 26.64 31.73 -15.07
N ALA A 53 25.60 30.92 -15.22
CA ALA A 53 24.28 31.22 -14.68
C ALA A 53 24.41 31.12 -13.15
N GLY A 54 24.48 32.27 -12.48
CA GLY A 54 24.89 32.38 -11.07
C GLY A 54 24.19 31.43 -10.07
N PRO A 55 24.66 31.38 -8.81
CA PRO A 55 24.48 30.27 -7.87
C PRO A 55 23.06 29.70 -7.73
N ARG A 56 22.04 30.57 -7.75
CA ARG A 56 20.61 30.20 -7.71
C ARG A 56 20.19 29.15 -8.76
N TRP A 57 20.78 29.18 -9.95
CA TRP A 57 20.42 28.27 -11.04
C TRP A 57 21.07 26.89 -10.86
N VAL A 58 22.26 26.86 -10.27
CA VAL A 58 22.95 25.63 -9.88
C VAL A 58 22.17 24.93 -8.76
N ASP A 59 21.70 25.68 -7.75
CA ASP A 59 20.89 25.11 -6.68
C ASP A 59 19.54 24.59 -7.19
N ALA A 60 18.87 25.34 -8.07
CA ALA A 60 17.61 24.91 -8.67
C ALA A 60 17.75 23.61 -9.49
N THR A 61 18.85 23.45 -10.22
CA THR A 61 19.11 22.22 -11.00
C THR A 61 19.48 21.03 -10.13
N ASN A 62 20.20 21.25 -9.02
CA ASN A 62 20.46 20.22 -8.00
C ASN A 62 19.17 19.72 -7.35
N VAL A 63 18.26 20.65 -7.00
CA VAL A 63 16.92 20.31 -6.46
C VAL A 63 16.15 19.48 -7.46
N ALA A 64 16.11 19.90 -8.73
CA ALA A 64 15.39 19.19 -9.78
C ALA A 64 15.95 17.77 -10.00
N LEU A 65 17.26 17.61 -10.01
CA LEU A 65 17.91 16.30 -10.16
C LEU A 65 17.58 15.37 -8.99
N LEU A 66 17.72 15.84 -7.75
CA LEU A 66 17.40 15.04 -6.56
C LEU A 66 15.93 14.65 -6.51
N LEU A 67 15.04 15.56 -6.93
CA LEU A 67 13.61 15.30 -6.98
C LEU A 67 13.28 14.25 -8.05
N VAL A 68 13.87 14.35 -9.25
CA VAL A 68 13.72 13.35 -10.31
C VAL A 68 14.24 12.00 -9.82
N LEU A 69 15.48 11.92 -9.31
CA LEU A 69 16.06 10.67 -8.81
C LEU A 69 15.23 10.05 -7.68
N GLY A 70 14.76 10.87 -6.73
CA GLY A 70 13.91 10.42 -5.63
C GLY A 70 12.58 9.85 -6.12
N LEU A 71 11.87 10.57 -7.01
CA LEU A 71 10.60 10.10 -7.57
C LEU A 71 10.77 8.83 -8.41
N LEU A 72 11.90 8.69 -9.10
CA LEU A 72 12.23 7.49 -9.86
C LEU A 72 12.50 6.30 -8.94
N LEU A 73 13.26 6.51 -7.87
CA LEU A 73 13.49 5.47 -6.85
C LEU A 73 12.16 5.04 -6.22
N ALA A 74 11.30 6.00 -5.84
CA ALA A 74 9.96 5.72 -5.35
C ALA A 74 9.13 4.89 -6.33
N ARG A 75 9.13 5.27 -7.62
CA ARG A 75 8.48 4.50 -8.69
C ARG A 75 8.99 3.06 -8.76
N ALA A 76 10.31 2.87 -8.71
CA ALA A 76 10.92 1.55 -8.78
C ALA A 76 10.52 0.70 -7.57
N VAL A 77 10.56 1.27 -6.36
CA VAL A 77 10.12 0.61 -5.13
C VAL A 77 8.65 0.22 -5.21
N LEU A 78 7.77 1.10 -5.69
CA LEU A 78 6.34 0.80 -5.85
C LEU A 78 6.08 -0.32 -6.86
N ILE A 79 6.78 -0.33 -7.99
CA ILE A 79 6.68 -1.41 -8.98
C ILE A 79 7.13 -2.74 -8.36
N ILE A 80 8.29 -2.77 -7.69
CA ILE A 80 8.78 -3.99 -7.04
C ILE A 80 7.80 -4.46 -5.95
N LEU A 81 7.30 -3.54 -5.13
CA LEU A 81 6.37 -3.89 -4.05
C LEU A 81 5.04 -4.44 -4.61
N PHE A 82 4.38 -3.68 -5.49
CA PHE A 82 3.05 -4.04 -5.99
C PHE A 82 3.09 -5.14 -7.05
N ASP A 83 3.91 -5.00 -8.09
CA ASP A 83 3.94 -5.92 -9.24
C ASP A 83 4.71 -7.22 -8.94
N PHE A 84 5.76 -7.17 -8.10
CA PHE A 84 6.61 -8.34 -7.85
C PHE A 84 6.31 -9.02 -6.52
N LEU A 85 6.17 -8.27 -5.42
CA LEU A 85 6.01 -8.84 -4.09
C LEU A 85 4.56 -9.24 -3.81
N LEU A 86 3.63 -8.28 -3.90
CA LEU A 86 2.25 -8.56 -3.53
C LEU A 86 1.48 -9.34 -4.59
N GLU A 87 1.58 -9.01 -5.88
CA GLU A 87 0.84 -9.77 -6.91
C GLU A 87 1.25 -11.26 -6.95
N ARG A 88 2.52 -11.56 -6.63
CA ARG A 88 3.01 -12.95 -6.53
C ARG A 88 2.45 -13.70 -5.30
N HIS A 89 2.18 -13.02 -4.20
CA HIS A 89 1.65 -13.65 -2.98
C HIS A 89 0.11 -13.65 -2.93
N ALA A 90 -0.53 -12.61 -3.46
CA ALA A 90 -1.98 -12.45 -3.42
C ALA A 90 -2.68 -13.30 -4.49
N GLY A 91 -2.05 -13.54 -5.65
CA GLY A 91 -2.66 -14.31 -6.74
C GLY A 91 -3.81 -13.59 -7.46
N HIS A 92 -4.09 -12.34 -7.10
CA HIS A 92 -5.07 -11.47 -7.75
C HIS A 92 -4.49 -10.05 -7.90
N PRO A 93 -4.87 -9.31 -8.97
CA PRO A 93 -4.36 -7.97 -9.21
C PRO A 93 -4.85 -7.01 -8.12
N ILE A 94 -3.93 -6.21 -7.60
CA ILE A 94 -4.25 -5.22 -6.58
C ILE A 94 -5.16 -4.14 -7.17
N PRO A 95 -6.19 -3.68 -6.43
CA PRO A 95 -7.02 -2.56 -6.88
C PRO A 95 -6.17 -1.34 -7.24
N ARG A 96 -6.40 -0.77 -8.43
CA ARG A 96 -5.66 0.41 -8.92
C ARG A 96 -5.68 1.56 -7.93
N LEU A 97 -6.80 1.76 -7.25
CA LEU A 97 -6.97 2.81 -6.25
C LEU A 97 -5.97 2.69 -5.09
N ALA A 98 -5.70 1.49 -4.59
CA ALA A 98 -4.74 1.29 -3.51
C ALA A 98 -3.32 1.63 -3.96
N ARG A 99 -2.96 1.23 -5.18
CA ARG A 99 -1.67 1.55 -5.81
C ARG A 99 -1.51 3.07 -6.01
N ASP A 100 -2.55 3.73 -6.49
CA ASP A 100 -2.53 5.16 -6.77
C ASP A 100 -2.43 5.99 -5.48
N ILE A 101 -3.17 5.62 -4.44
CA ILE A 101 -3.10 6.27 -3.11
C ILE A 101 -1.71 6.07 -2.49
N ALA A 102 -1.20 4.83 -2.47
CA ALA A 102 0.13 4.55 -1.94
C ALA A 102 1.22 5.31 -2.72
N GLY A 103 1.10 5.34 -4.05
CA GLY A 103 2.02 6.08 -4.90
C GLY A 103 2.01 7.57 -4.63
N ALA A 104 0.82 8.18 -4.55
CA ALA A 104 0.68 9.60 -4.23
C ALA A 104 1.31 9.95 -2.88
N LEU A 105 1.10 9.12 -1.86
CA LEU A 105 1.69 9.33 -0.53
C LEU A 105 3.22 9.26 -0.57
N VAL A 106 3.78 8.24 -1.24
CA VAL A 106 5.24 8.08 -1.35
C VAL A 106 5.86 9.25 -2.12
N TYR A 107 5.26 9.69 -3.24
CA TYR A 107 5.78 10.84 -3.98
C TYR A 107 5.74 12.13 -3.17
N LEU A 108 4.68 12.35 -2.39
CA LEU A 108 4.57 13.52 -1.52
C LEU A 108 5.67 13.51 -0.45
N VAL A 109 5.90 12.36 0.20
CA VAL A 109 6.97 12.21 1.21
C VAL A 109 8.34 12.46 0.60
N VAL A 110 8.62 11.89 -0.57
CA VAL A 110 9.91 12.08 -1.26
C VAL A 110 10.10 13.53 -1.68
N ALA A 111 9.08 14.17 -2.26
CA ALA A 111 9.15 15.57 -2.66
C ALA A 111 9.40 16.47 -1.43
N ALA A 112 8.68 16.25 -0.33
CA ALA A 112 8.88 17.00 0.92
C ALA A 112 10.28 16.77 1.51
N ALA A 113 10.78 15.53 1.48
CA ALA A 113 12.12 15.19 1.98
C ALA A 113 13.20 15.91 1.16
N VAL A 114 13.14 15.83 -0.17
CA VAL A 114 14.08 16.53 -1.06
C VAL A 114 14.04 18.02 -0.80
N LEU A 115 12.85 18.63 -0.81
CA LEU A 115 12.68 20.06 -0.65
C LEU A 115 13.19 20.56 0.71
N ARG A 116 13.03 19.75 1.77
CA ARG A 116 13.59 20.03 3.09
C ARG A 116 15.11 19.98 3.09
N THR A 117 15.70 18.96 2.49
CA THR A 117 17.17 18.80 2.45
C THR A 117 17.87 19.87 1.61
N THR A 118 17.23 20.36 0.55
CA THR A 118 17.84 21.29 -0.40
C THR A 118 17.53 22.75 -0.12
N LEU A 119 16.28 23.08 0.21
CA LEU A 119 15.87 24.47 0.47
C LEU A 119 15.85 24.82 1.96
N GLY A 120 16.13 23.86 2.84
CA GLY A 120 15.98 24.05 4.29
C GLY A 120 14.52 24.32 4.70
N ALA A 121 13.56 24.04 3.81
CA ALA A 121 12.15 24.30 4.05
C ALA A 121 11.66 23.39 5.20
N ASP A 122 11.15 24.01 6.26
CA ASP A 122 10.55 23.28 7.37
C ASP A 122 9.06 23.05 7.10
N PHE A 123 8.70 21.80 6.84
CA PHE A 123 7.31 21.38 6.66
C PHE A 123 6.65 20.95 7.98
N THR A 124 7.37 20.96 9.10
CA THR A 124 6.83 20.62 10.42
C THR A 124 5.58 21.43 10.78
N PRO A 125 5.51 22.76 10.54
CA PRO A 125 4.30 23.53 10.80
C PRO A 125 3.09 23.06 9.96
N TRP A 126 3.33 22.68 8.71
CA TRP A 126 2.29 22.19 7.81
C TRP A 126 1.77 20.81 8.23
N LEU A 127 2.62 19.97 8.83
CA LEU A 127 2.24 18.67 9.40
C LEU A 127 1.44 18.80 10.70
N ALA A 128 1.66 19.88 11.46
CA ALA A 128 0.88 20.16 12.67
C ALA A 128 -0.56 20.66 12.34
N THR A 129 -0.75 21.25 11.17
CA THR A 129 -2.00 21.91 10.76
C THR A 129 -3.19 20.94 10.50
N PRO A 130 -3.03 19.72 9.92
CA PRO A 130 -4.16 18.83 9.63
C PRO A 130 -4.71 18.05 10.84
N ALA A 131 -4.40 18.42 12.09
CA ALA A 131 -4.85 17.67 13.27
C ALA A 131 -6.37 17.43 13.31
N LEU A 132 -7.19 18.45 12.95
CA LEU A 132 -8.64 18.32 12.89
C LEU A 132 -9.10 17.38 11.76
N VAL A 133 -8.47 17.46 10.58
CA VAL A 133 -8.81 16.61 9.43
C VAL A 133 -8.47 15.15 9.75
N LEU A 134 -7.31 14.91 10.34
CA LEU A 134 -6.87 13.59 10.82
C LEU A 134 -7.82 13.05 11.89
N LEU A 135 -8.27 13.89 12.82
CA LEU A 135 -9.25 13.51 13.84
C LEU A 135 -10.57 13.08 13.21
N VAL A 136 -11.16 13.92 12.34
CA VAL A 136 -12.44 13.61 11.68
C VAL A 136 -12.33 12.35 10.83
N LEU A 137 -11.25 12.20 10.06
CA LEU A 137 -11.00 11.01 9.26
C LEU A 137 -10.83 9.77 10.14
N GLY A 138 -10.10 9.89 11.25
CA GLY A 138 -9.91 8.81 12.23
C GLY A 138 -11.22 8.36 12.87
N LEU A 139 -12.08 9.32 13.24
CA LEU A 139 -13.43 9.04 13.76
C LEU A 139 -14.30 8.36 12.70
N ALA A 140 -14.24 8.81 11.44
CA ALA A 140 -14.99 8.19 10.34
C ALA A 140 -14.53 6.76 10.04
N MET A 141 -13.25 6.45 10.23
CA MET A 141 -12.68 5.11 9.99
C MET A 141 -12.67 4.20 11.22
N GLN A 142 -13.10 4.69 12.38
CA GLN A 142 -13.01 3.98 13.66
C GLN A 142 -13.66 2.58 13.61
N GLU A 143 -14.82 2.46 12.94
CA GLU A 143 -15.53 1.18 12.81
C GLU A 143 -14.80 0.16 11.91
N MET A 144 -14.15 0.64 10.84
CA MET A 144 -13.40 -0.22 9.92
C MET A 144 -12.22 -0.85 10.64
N PHE A 145 -11.46 -0.06 11.40
CA PHE A 145 -10.34 -0.57 12.20
C PHE A 145 -10.81 -1.59 13.23
N GLY A 146 -11.93 -1.34 13.93
CA GLY A 146 -12.50 -2.29 14.87
C GLY A 146 -12.81 -3.66 14.24
N THR A 147 -13.25 -3.68 12.98
CA THR A 147 -13.54 -4.92 12.25
C THR A 147 -12.27 -5.67 11.84
N VAL A 148 -11.24 -4.95 11.38
CA VAL A 148 -9.95 -5.56 11.01
C VAL A 148 -9.24 -6.13 12.24
N PHE A 149 -9.16 -5.37 13.33
CA PHE A 149 -8.53 -5.84 14.57
C PHE A 149 -9.28 -7.01 15.20
N ALA A 150 -10.61 -7.04 15.12
CA ALA A 150 -11.39 -8.20 15.54
C ALA A 150 -11.03 -9.47 14.75
N GLY A 151 -10.91 -9.37 13.42
CA GLY A 151 -10.48 -10.51 12.59
C GLY A 151 -9.04 -10.95 12.89
N LEU A 152 -8.12 -10.00 13.11
CA LEU A 152 -6.74 -10.30 13.49
C LEU A 152 -6.66 -10.96 14.88
N ALA A 153 -7.41 -10.46 15.86
CA ALA A 153 -7.45 -11.04 17.20
C ALA A 153 -7.99 -12.48 17.16
N LEU A 154 -9.10 -12.71 16.45
CA LEU A 154 -9.68 -14.05 16.32
C LEU A 154 -8.71 -15.04 15.64
N SER A 155 -8.01 -14.61 14.58
CA SER A 155 -7.07 -15.48 13.85
C SER A 155 -5.76 -15.72 14.60
N TRP A 156 -5.23 -14.71 15.30
CA TRP A 156 -3.97 -14.83 16.03
C TRP A 156 -4.14 -15.62 17.33
N GLU A 157 -5.19 -15.35 18.09
CA GLU A 157 -5.38 -15.99 19.40
C GLU A 157 -5.83 -17.46 19.30
N ARG A 158 -6.18 -17.95 18.08
CA ARG A 158 -6.64 -19.32 17.80
C ARG A 158 -7.70 -19.84 18.78
N ARG A 159 -8.49 -18.95 19.39
CA ARG A 159 -9.54 -19.34 20.36
C ARG A 159 -10.74 -19.99 19.67
N LEU A 160 -10.89 -19.76 18.37
CA LEU A 160 -11.88 -20.39 17.50
C LEU A 160 -11.11 -21.03 16.35
N ILE A 161 -11.38 -22.30 16.10
CA ILE A 161 -10.74 -23.08 15.04
C ILE A 161 -11.84 -23.55 14.08
N ALA A 162 -11.50 -23.65 12.80
CA ALA A 162 -12.38 -24.33 11.84
C ALA A 162 -12.68 -25.74 12.34
N GLY A 163 -13.97 -26.06 12.46
CA GLY A 163 -14.47 -27.30 13.05
C GLY A 163 -15.13 -27.14 14.41
N ASP A 164 -14.95 -26.02 15.12
CA ASP A 164 -15.58 -25.82 16.44
C ASP A 164 -17.09 -25.54 16.31
N TRP A 165 -17.86 -26.05 17.28
CA TRP A 165 -19.26 -25.70 17.44
C TRP A 165 -19.40 -24.50 18.34
N ILE A 166 -20.05 -23.45 17.86
CA ILE A 166 -20.27 -22.23 18.63
C ILE A 166 -21.75 -21.83 18.67
N GLU A 167 -22.13 -21.18 19.76
CA GLU A 167 -23.37 -20.42 19.88
C GLU A 167 -23.03 -18.92 19.88
N PHE A 168 -23.57 -18.21 18.90
CA PHE A 168 -23.41 -16.76 18.74
C PHE A 168 -24.77 -16.14 18.39
N ASP A 169 -25.20 -15.15 19.16
CA ASP A 169 -26.45 -14.41 18.96
C ASP A 169 -27.70 -15.31 18.80
N GLY A 170 -27.75 -16.41 19.57
CA GLY A 170 -28.84 -17.40 19.50
C GLY A 170 -28.75 -18.36 18.31
N VAL A 171 -27.76 -18.21 17.42
CA VAL A 171 -27.49 -19.12 16.31
C VAL A 171 -26.43 -20.14 16.75
N VAL A 172 -26.72 -21.43 16.56
CA VAL A 172 -25.79 -22.53 16.79
C VAL A 172 -25.28 -23.04 15.44
N GLY A 173 -23.97 -23.11 15.28
CA GLY A 173 -23.37 -23.65 14.06
C GLY A 173 -21.92 -24.08 14.22
N LYS A 174 -21.45 -24.91 13.28
CA LYS A 174 -20.07 -25.35 13.14
C LYS A 174 -19.30 -24.34 12.28
N ILE A 175 -18.10 -23.94 12.72
CA ILE A 175 -17.23 -23.06 11.94
C ILE A 175 -16.67 -23.84 10.74
N GLU A 176 -17.00 -23.42 9.52
CA GLU A 176 -16.42 -24.01 8.30
C GLU A 176 -15.13 -23.31 7.89
N GLU A 177 -15.16 -21.98 7.89
CA GLU A 177 -14.03 -21.16 7.46
C GLU A 177 -13.94 -19.89 8.30
N ILE A 178 -12.70 -19.52 8.64
CA ILE A 178 -12.38 -18.25 9.28
C ILE A 178 -11.75 -17.32 8.24
N GLY A 179 -12.58 -16.44 7.67
CA GLY A 179 -12.12 -15.40 6.75
C GLY A 179 -11.57 -14.18 7.50
N TRP A 180 -10.88 -13.30 6.76
CA TRP A 180 -10.32 -12.07 7.32
C TRP A 180 -11.37 -11.05 7.78
N ARG A 181 -12.57 -11.07 7.21
CA ARG A 181 -13.70 -10.16 7.53
C ARG A 181 -14.89 -10.85 8.19
N SER A 182 -15.09 -12.13 7.90
CA SER A 182 -16.26 -12.88 8.36
C SER A 182 -15.93 -14.34 8.61
N LEU A 183 -16.66 -14.93 9.56
CA LEU A 183 -16.73 -16.35 9.84
C LEU A 183 -17.88 -16.96 9.03
N MET A 184 -17.64 -18.13 8.45
CA MET A 184 -18.68 -18.92 7.80
C MET A 184 -19.12 -20.04 8.74
N LEU A 185 -20.39 -20.01 9.15
CA LEU A 185 -20.99 -20.97 10.07
C LEU A 185 -22.01 -21.83 9.32
N ARG A 186 -22.01 -23.14 9.58
CA ARG A 186 -23.08 -24.04 9.13
C ARG A 186 -23.96 -24.46 10.29
N THR A 187 -25.26 -24.17 10.21
CA THR A 187 -26.22 -24.54 11.26
C THR A 187 -26.54 -26.04 11.22
N THR A 188 -27.16 -26.56 12.28
CA THR A 188 -27.66 -27.95 12.31
C THR A 188 -28.74 -28.22 11.26
N LEU A 189 -29.40 -27.18 10.76
CA LEU A 189 -30.37 -27.23 9.67
C LEU A 189 -29.71 -27.17 8.28
N GLY A 190 -28.38 -27.05 8.21
CA GLY A 190 -27.61 -27.02 6.97
C GLY A 190 -27.46 -25.63 6.34
N GLU A 191 -28.00 -24.59 6.98
CA GLU A 191 -27.92 -23.21 6.49
C GLU A 191 -26.52 -22.63 6.66
N CYS A 192 -26.10 -21.77 5.72
CA CYS A 192 -24.82 -21.07 5.79
C CYS A 192 -25.04 -19.64 6.29
N VAL A 193 -24.42 -19.31 7.43
CA VAL A 193 -24.53 -18.00 8.09
C VAL A 193 -23.16 -17.32 8.05
N LEU A 194 -23.12 -16.12 7.47
CA LEU A 194 -21.93 -15.28 7.42
C LEU A 194 -21.95 -14.29 8.59
N ALA A 195 -21.11 -14.52 9.59
CA ALA A 195 -21.00 -13.66 10.76
C ALA A 195 -19.80 -12.71 10.63
N PRO A 196 -19.98 -11.38 10.67
CA PRO A 196 -18.86 -10.45 10.68
C PRO A 196 -17.94 -10.66 11.89
N ASN A 197 -16.63 -10.62 11.68
CA ASN A 197 -15.66 -10.84 12.75
C ASN A 197 -15.81 -9.82 13.88
N SER A 198 -16.16 -8.56 13.56
CA SER A 198 -16.46 -7.51 14.55
C SER A 198 -17.63 -7.87 15.46
N SER A 199 -18.70 -8.46 14.90
CA SER A 199 -19.86 -8.86 15.67
C SER A 199 -19.51 -10.02 16.60
N VAL A 200 -18.81 -11.04 16.09
CA VAL A 200 -18.39 -12.21 16.87
C VAL A 200 -17.43 -11.83 17.99
N ALA A 201 -16.45 -10.96 17.73
CA ALA A 201 -15.50 -10.51 18.73
C ALA A 201 -16.13 -9.64 19.84
N ARG A 202 -17.25 -8.97 19.57
CA ARG A 202 -17.95 -8.12 20.55
C ARG A 202 -18.99 -8.88 21.38
N ALA A 203 -19.52 -9.98 20.85
CA ALA A 203 -20.54 -10.74 21.56
C ALA A 203 -19.95 -11.80 22.48
N ARG A 204 -20.80 -12.31 23.37
CA ARG A 204 -20.48 -13.50 24.16
C ARG A 204 -20.66 -14.74 23.28
N VAL A 205 -19.54 -15.33 22.86
CA VAL A 205 -19.53 -16.61 22.13
C VAL A 205 -19.41 -17.75 23.13
N LYS A 206 -20.27 -18.76 23.05
CA LYS A 206 -20.06 -20.02 23.76
C LYS A 206 -19.44 -21.02 22.80
N VAL A 207 -18.28 -21.57 23.17
CA VAL A 207 -17.73 -22.74 22.49
C VAL A 207 -18.39 -23.97 23.10
N LEU A 208 -19.15 -24.68 22.29
CA LEU A 208 -19.94 -25.83 22.72
C LEU A 208 -19.14 -27.14 22.62
N GLY A 209 -18.18 -27.22 21.70
CA GLY A 209 -17.30 -28.36 21.52
C GLY A 209 -16.23 -28.08 20.46
N HIS A 210 -15.08 -28.75 20.58
CA HIS A 210 -14.01 -28.68 19.59
C HIS A 210 -14.10 -29.89 18.65
N GLY A 211 -14.10 -29.62 17.34
CA GLY A 211 -14.13 -30.67 16.31
C GLY A 211 -15.42 -31.53 16.31
N ASP A 212 -15.26 -32.85 16.34
CA ASP A 212 -16.36 -33.82 16.30
C ASP A 212 -16.72 -34.39 17.69
N GLU A 213 -16.24 -33.78 18.78
CA GLU A 213 -16.67 -34.16 20.12
C GLU A 213 -18.17 -33.88 20.32
N ALA A 214 -18.88 -34.86 20.86
CA ALA A 214 -20.33 -34.80 21.04
C ALA A 214 -20.72 -33.65 21.99
N VAL A 215 -21.50 -32.70 21.46
CA VAL A 215 -22.01 -31.56 22.22
C VAL A 215 -23.36 -31.94 22.85
N ALA A 216 -23.49 -31.77 24.16
CA ALA A 216 -24.76 -31.99 24.87
C ALA A 216 -25.67 -30.75 24.76
N PHE A 217 -26.87 -30.92 24.20
CA PHE A 217 -27.90 -29.88 24.17
C PHE A 217 -28.90 -30.07 25.30
N ALA A 218 -29.14 -29.00 26.09
CA ALA A 218 -30.18 -29.00 27.11
C ALA A 218 -31.55 -28.76 26.45
N LEU A 219 -32.28 -29.83 26.13
CA LEU A 219 -33.69 -29.76 25.74
C LEU A 219 -34.55 -29.43 26.97
N ARG A 220 -34.97 -28.17 27.08
CA ARG A 220 -36.04 -27.80 28.01
C ARG A 220 -37.39 -28.09 27.36
N VAL A 221 -37.92 -29.28 27.64
CA VAL A 221 -39.31 -29.61 27.29
C VAL A 221 -40.22 -29.01 28.37
N GLN A 222 -41.05 -28.03 27.99
CA GLN A 222 -42.20 -27.66 28.81
C GLN A 222 -43.27 -28.74 28.61
N ALA A 223 -43.33 -29.69 29.55
CA ALA A 223 -44.47 -30.57 29.66
C ALA A 223 -45.65 -29.73 30.19
N GLY A 224 -46.65 -29.53 29.32
CA GLY A 224 -47.97 -29.03 29.71
C GLY A 224 -48.81 -30.13 30.35
#